data_AF-A0A103ZR96-F1
#
_entry.id   AF-A0A103ZR96-F1
#
_cell.length_a   1.000
_cell.length_b   1.000
_cell.length_c   1.000
_cell.angle_alpha   90.00
_cell.angle_beta   90.00
_cell.angle_gamma   90.00
#
_symmetry.space_group_name_H-M   'P 1'
#
loop_
_entity.id
_entity.type
_entity.pdbx_description
1 polymer ?
#
loop_
_entity_poly.entity_id
_entity_poly.type
_entity_poly.pdbx_seq_one_letter_code
_entity_poly.pdbx_strand_id
1 'polypeptide(L)'
;MSAAWSRARRILCVRLDSIGDVLMTTPALRALKEGGRGRRLTLLTSRTGAALAKHLPMIDDVWSYDAPWMKHPDVRGDPVADLDMIGRLLAGRFDAAAIFTVYSQNPLPAAMMCWLAGIPLRLAHCRENPYELLTDRVPESEPEAHVRHEVARQLALVRAVGARTSDWRMAFDPGDAARRAVHARLRAALQCRGGARRPEAGPARWLVVHPGASAASRRWPAERFGAAAAAVAPLFDGIAVTGSAAERALVDAVCERAGPRAVPLAGTLPLGELGALIERADLLLSNNSGPVHLAAALGTPVVDLYALTNPQHTPWRVPHRVLNVDVPCRNCYRSVCNQTGHPCLLGVRVDDVVAAVHALLGGSARHARRAAARAAARGDEPVAACASNVIPFAHVITRN
;
A
#
# COMPACT_ATOMS: atom_id res chain seq x y z
N MET A 1 6.51 26.91 -4.34
CA MET A 1 7.29 26.06 -5.26
C MET A 1 8.49 26.85 -5.74
N SER A 2 9.68 26.26 -5.86
CA SER A 2 10.83 27.00 -6.41
C SER A 2 10.52 27.40 -7.87
N ALA A 3 11.07 28.53 -8.33
CA ALA A 3 10.74 29.10 -9.64
C ALA A 3 11.14 28.19 -10.82
N ALA A 4 12.09 27.27 -10.62
CA ALA A 4 12.47 26.26 -11.61
C ALA A 4 11.44 25.12 -11.64
N TRP A 5 11.12 24.54 -10.48
CA TRP A 5 10.13 23.46 -10.38
C TRP A 5 8.73 23.90 -10.81
N SER A 6 8.32 25.15 -10.56
CA SER A 6 7.02 25.66 -11.01
C SER A 6 6.86 25.67 -12.54
N ARG A 7 7.97 25.75 -13.29
CA ARG A 7 7.99 25.75 -14.75
C ARG A 7 8.10 24.34 -15.36
N ALA A 8 8.52 23.35 -14.59
CA ALA A 8 8.62 21.96 -15.05
C ALA A 8 7.23 21.40 -15.42
N ARG A 9 7.11 20.92 -16.67
CA ARG A 9 5.88 20.33 -17.22
C ARG A 9 5.97 18.82 -17.34
N ARG A 10 7.11 18.27 -17.76
CA ARG A 10 7.34 16.82 -17.90
C ARG A 10 8.19 16.34 -16.73
N ILE A 11 7.56 15.66 -15.78
CA ILE A 11 8.23 15.24 -14.54
C ILE A 11 8.32 13.72 -14.53
N LEU A 12 9.54 13.22 -14.42
CA LEU A 12 9.82 11.82 -14.13
C LEU A 12 9.68 11.57 -12.63
N CYS A 13 8.86 10.61 -12.25
CA CYS A 13 8.71 10.16 -10.87
C CYS A 13 9.35 8.77 -10.76
N VAL A 14 10.50 8.66 -10.10
CA VAL A 14 11.24 7.41 -9.99
C VAL A 14 10.88 6.72 -8.68
N ARG A 15 10.25 5.54 -8.76
CA ARG A 15 9.93 4.67 -7.62
C ARG A 15 10.05 3.21 -8.06
N LEU A 16 11.26 2.67 -8.00
CA LEU A 16 11.64 1.36 -8.55
C LEU A 16 11.23 0.17 -7.66
N ASP A 17 10.35 0.41 -6.70
CA ASP A 17 9.98 -0.52 -5.64
C ASP A 17 8.74 -1.36 -5.99
N SER A 18 8.18 -2.01 -4.97
CA SER A 18 6.96 -2.80 -5.03
C SER A 18 5.69 -1.94 -5.19
N ILE A 19 4.55 -2.60 -5.45
CA ILE A 19 3.22 -1.96 -5.54
C ILE A 19 2.90 -1.12 -4.30
N GLY A 20 3.18 -1.61 -3.09
CA GLY A 20 2.86 -0.90 -1.85
C GLY A 20 3.60 0.44 -1.73
N ASP A 21 4.86 0.43 -2.14
CA ASP A 21 5.75 1.59 -2.16
C ASP A 21 5.28 2.66 -3.16
N VAL A 22 4.82 2.25 -4.35
CA VAL A 22 4.19 3.15 -5.32
C VAL A 22 2.90 3.75 -4.76
N LEU A 23 2.02 2.93 -4.16
CA LEU A 23 0.76 3.40 -3.56
C LEU A 23 1.00 4.46 -2.47
N MET A 24 1.97 4.25 -1.58
CA MET A 24 2.33 5.23 -0.55
C MET A 24 2.97 6.51 -1.10
N THR A 25 3.47 6.48 -2.33
CA THR A 25 4.01 7.66 -3.01
C THR A 25 2.89 8.50 -3.67
N THR A 26 1.71 7.92 -3.92
CA THR A 26 0.62 8.60 -4.65
C THR A 26 0.21 9.99 -4.11
N PRO A 27 0.22 10.29 -2.80
CA PRO A 27 -0.08 11.64 -2.34
C PRO A 27 1.01 12.66 -2.74
N ALA A 28 2.28 12.23 -2.79
CA ALA A 28 3.37 13.07 -3.27
C ALA A 28 3.30 13.28 -4.80
N LEU A 29 2.93 12.24 -5.55
CA LEU A 29 2.66 12.34 -6.99
C LEU A 29 1.51 13.32 -7.26
N ARG A 30 0.43 13.25 -6.47
CA ARG A 30 -0.69 14.21 -6.53
C ARG A 30 -0.20 15.64 -6.29
N ALA A 31 0.59 15.87 -5.25
CA ALA A 31 1.16 17.19 -4.96
C ALA A 31 2.01 17.73 -6.13
N LEU A 32 2.80 16.88 -6.78
CA LEU A 32 3.55 17.26 -7.99
C LEU A 32 2.61 17.59 -9.16
N LYS A 33 1.56 16.79 -9.40
CA LYS A 33 0.57 17.02 -10.46
C LYS A 33 -0.18 18.34 -10.27
N GLU A 34 -0.65 18.61 -9.05
CA GLU A 34 -1.42 19.81 -8.68
C GLU A 34 -0.58 21.09 -8.65
N GLY A 35 0.72 20.98 -8.40
CA GLY A 35 1.60 22.13 -8.24
C GLY A 35 1.91 22.93 -9.51
N GLY A 36 1.35 22.57 -10.67
CA GLY A 36 1.54 23.29 -11.93
C GLY A 36 0.53 22.91 -13.01
N ARG A 37 0.10 23.89 -13.81
CA ARG A 37 -0.88 23.67 -14.89
C ARG A 37 -0.26 22.87 -16.04
N GLY A 38 -1.00 21.88 -16.55
CA GLY A 38 -0.59 21.11 -17.72
C GLY A 38 0.58 20.15 -17.49
N ARG A 39 0.88 19.81 -16.23
CA ARG A 39 1.93 18.84 -15.91
C ARG A 39 1.58 17.44 -16.39
N ARG A 40 2.60 16.75 -16.88
CA ARG A 40 2.59 15.33 -17.19
C ARG A 40 3.59 14.62 -16.28
N LEU A 41 3.11 13.59 -15.59
CA LEU A 41 3.91 12.73 -14.73
C LEU A 41 4.12 11.38 -15.42
N THR A 42 5.38 10.99 -15.57
CA THR A 42 5.76 9.64 -15.98
C THR A 42 6.32 8.91 -14.77
N LEU A 43 5.71 7.78 -14.40
CA LEU A 43 6.22 6.93 -13.32
C LEU A 43 7.24 5.93 -13.88
N LEU A 44 8.49 6.01 -13.45
CA LEU A 44 9.49 4.97 -13.67
C LEU A 44 9.51 4.02 -12.48
N THR A 45 9.17 2.76 -12.70
CA THR A 45 8.94 1.76 -11.65
C THR A 45 9.41 0.36 -12.07
N SER A 46 9.53 -0.56 -11.12
CA SER A 46 9.73 -2.00 -11.41
C SER A 46 8.59 -2.59 -12.25
N ARG A 47 8.81 -3.77 -12.85
CA ARG A 47 7.73 -4.53 -13.54
C ARG A 47 6.52 -4.78 -12.64
N THR A 48 6.73 -5.05 -11.37
CA THR A 48 5.65 -5.26 -10.41
C THR A 48 4.85 -3.98 -10.17
N GLY A 49 5.53 -2.84 -10.00
CA GLY A 49 4.85 -1.55 -9.85
C GLY A 49 4.16 -1.08 -11.13
N ALA A 50 4.66 -1.47 -12.32
CA ALA A 50 4.04 -1.15 -13.61
C ALA A 50 2.62 -1.73 -13.76
N ALA A 51 2.28 -2.78 -13.00
CA ALA A 51 0.91 -3.31 -12.92
C ALA A 51 -0.12 -2.25 -12.45
N LEU A 52 0.32 -1.19 -11.76
CA LEU A 52 -0.53 -0.08 -11.31
C LEU A 52 -0.86 0.94 -12.41
N ALA A 53 -0.30 0.83 -13.62
CA ALA A 53 -0.38 1.89 -14.63
C ALA A 53 -1.80 2.39 -14.93
N LYS A 54 -2.79 1.48 -14.95
CA LYS A 54 -4.19 1.81 -15.24
C LYS A 54 -5.00 2.23 -14.00
N HIS A 55 -4.37 2.24 -12.83
CA HIS A 55 -5.03 2.39 -11.53
C HIS A 55 -4.60 3.67 -10.79
N LEU A 56 -3.75 4.50 -11.39
CA LEU A 56 -3.19 5.72 -10.78
C LEU A 56 -3.67 6.98 -11.53
N PRO A 57 -4.75 7.64 -11.07
CA PRO A 57 -5.39 8.73 -11.82
C PRO A 57 -4.50 9.96 -12.09
N MET A 58 -3.45 10.17 -11.31
CA MET A 58 -2.56 11.32 -11.45
C MET A 58 -1.38 11.09 -12.42
N ILE A 59 -1.16 9.85 -12.86
CA ILE A 59 -0.02 9.46 -13.70
C ILE A 59 -0.45 9.40 -15.16
N ASP A 60 0.33 10.01 -16.04
CA ASP A 60 0.03 10.08 -17.48
C ASP A 60 0.70 8.97 -18.29
N ASP A 61 1.83 8.44 -17.80
CA ASP A 61 2.57 7.36 -18.44
C ASP A 61 3.36 6.54 -17.41
N VAL A 62 3.61 5.26 -17.69
CA VAL A 62 4.35 4.36 -16.81
C VAL A 62 5.43 3.62 -17.58
N TRP A 63 6.67 3.77 -17.15
CA TRP A 63 7.84 3.11 -17.71
C TRP A 63 8.34 2.05 -16.74
N SER A 64 8.57 0.85 -17.25
CA SER A 64 9.08 -0.27 -16.47
C SER A 64 10.59 -0.37 -16.60
N TYR A 65 11.29 -0.54 -15.49
CA TYR A 65 12.73 -0.75 -15.41
C TYR A 65 13.07 -1.55 -14.15
N ASP A 66 13.72 -2.70 -14.34
CA ASP A 66 14.21 -3.53 -13.24
C ASP A 66 15.69 -3.22 -12.99
N ALA A 67 15.94 -2.27 -12.10
CA ALA A 67 17.27 -1.72 -11.87
C ALA A 67 18.19 -2.71 -11.13
N PRO A 68 19.49 -2.80 -11.48
CA PRO A 68 20.41 -3.78 -10.90
C PRO A 68 20.72 -3.55 -9.42
N TRP A 69 20.50 -2.35 -8.88
CA TRP A 69 20.65 -2.05 -7.44
C TRP A 69 19.37 -2.30 -6.62
N MET A 70 18.32 -2.82 -7.25
CA MET A 70 17.04 -3.12 -6.63
C MET A 70 16.84 -4.64 -6.54
N LYS A 71 16.12 -5.10 -5.50
CA LYS A 71 15.89 -6.53 -5.30
C LYS A 71 14.84 -7.04 -6.31
N HIS A 72 15.30 -7.77 -7.32
CA HIS A 72 14.46 -8.47 -8.29
C HIS A 72 14.80 -9.98 -8.28
N PRO A 73 13.97 -10.86 -7.69
CA PRO A 73 14.33 -12.27 -7.51
C PRO A 73 14.53 -13.03 -8.83
N ASP A 74 13.87 -12.59 -9.91
CA ASP A 74 13.82 -13.32 -11.18
C ASP A 74 14.59 -12.62 -12.32
N VAL A 75 15.42 -11.61 -11.99
CA VAL A 75 16.17 -10.82 -12.99
C VAL A 75 17.63 -10.77 -12.63
N ARG A 76 18.47 -11.15 -13.60
CA ARG A 76 19.90 -10.83 -13.58
C ARG A 76 20.08 -9.50 -14.31
N GLY A 77 20.91 -8.61 -13.78
CA GLY A 77 21.17 -7.32 -14.39
C GLY A 77 21.68 -7.48 -15.83
N ASP A 78 21.25 -6.58 -16.70
CA ASP A 78 21.67 -6.49 -18.10
C ASP A 78 22.16 -5.07 -18.38
N PRO A 79 23.48 -4.86 -18.50
CA PRO A 79 24.04 -3.54 -18.77
C PRO A 79 23.52 -2.91 -20.07
N VAL A 80 23.10 -3.70 -21.06
CA VAL A 80 22.52 -3.18 -22.31
C VAL A 80 21.16 -2.56 -22.02
N ALA A 81 20.32 -3.23 -21.23
CA ALA A 81 19.03 -2.70 -20.79
C ALA A 81 19.18 -1.40 -19.97
N ASP A 82 20.26 -1.27 -19.19
CA ASP A 82 20.57 -0.05 -18.43
C ASP A 82 20.90 1.12 -19.38
N LEU A 83 21.74 0.88 -20.40
CA LEU A 83 22.07 1.87 -21.42
C LEU A 83 20.85 2.26 -22.27
N ASP A 84 20.04 1.28 -22.67
CA ASP A 84 18.78 1.52 -23.40
C ASP A 84 17.82 2.36 -22.58
N MET A 85 17.75 2.13 -21.27
CA MET A 85 16.93 2.94 -20.37
C MET A 85 17.44 4.39 -20.29
N ILE A 86 18.75 4.61 -20.23
CA ILE A 86 19.33 5.98 -20.31
C ILE A 86 18.95 6.64 -21.65
N GLY A 87 19.08 5.93 -22.77
CA GLY A 87 18.67 6.42 -24.08
C GLY A 87 17.18 6.79 -24.13
N ARG A 88 16.32 5.96 -23.53
CA ARG A 88 14.89 6.23 -23.40
C ARG A 88 14.61 7.44 -22.51
N LEU A 89 15.32 7.61 -21.40
CA LEU A 89 15.21 8.78 -20.52
C LEU A 89 15.61 10.07 -21.24
N LEU A 90 16.70 10.03 -22.02
CA LEU A 90 17.15 11.15 -22.86
C LEU A 90 16.09 11.54 -23.90
N ALA A 91 15.54 10.55 -24.62
CA ALA A 91 14.44 10.76 -25.57
C ALA A 91 13.16 11.27 -24.88
N GLY A 92 12.99 10.95 -23.60
CA GLY A 92 11.92 11.41 -22.74
C GLY A 92 11.88 12.93 -22.52
N ARG A 93 13.01 13.65 -22.69
CA ARG A 93 13.10 15.13 -22.51
C ARG A 93 12.34 15.63 -21.28
N PHE A 94 12.64 15.06 -20.12
CA PHE A 94 12.04 15.45 -18.86
C PHE A 94 12.64 16.78 -18.36
N ASP A 95 11.80 17.64 -17.78
CA ASP A 95 12.23 18.89 -17.17
C ASP A 95 12.72 18.67 -15.72
N ALA A 96 12.22 17.62 -15.07
CA ALA A 96 12.55 17.30 -13.69
C ALA A 96 12.41 15.81 -13.41
N ALA A 97 13.18 15.32 -12.43
CA ALA A 97 13.06 14.00 -11.84
C ALA A 97 12.90 14.12 -10.31
N ALA A 98 11.84 13.51 -9.77
CA ALA A 98 11.67 13.29 -8.34
C ALA A 98 11.94 11.81 -8.05
N ILE A 99 12.98 11.53 -7.25
CA ILE A 99 13.46 10.19 -6.94
C ILE A 99 13.00 9.81 -5.53
N PHE A 100 12.07 8.88 -5.46
CA PHE A 100 11.40 8.43 -4.25
C PHE A 100 12.02 7.11 -3.78
N THR A 101 12.84 7.17 -2.74
CA THR A 101 13.41 5.99 -2.07
C THR A 101 12.78 5.76 -0.71
N VAL A 102 12.89 4.57 -0.12
CA VAL A 102 12.80 4.42 1.36
C VAL A 102 14.11 4.88 2.01
N TYR A 103 14.14 5.14 3.32
CA TYR A 103 15.36 5.64 4.00
C TYR A 103 16.58 4.70 3.89
N SER A 104 16.33 3.40 3.70
CA SER A 104 17.37 2.38 3.59
C SER A 104 17.90 2.18 2.16
N GLN A 105 17.45 2.98 1.21
CA GLN A 105 17.84 2.92 -0.19
C GLN A 105 18.66 4.13 -0.60
N ASN A 106 19.57 3.91 -1.55
CA ASN A 106 20.41 4.96 -2.10
C ASN A 106 19.78 5.53 -3.39
N PRO A 107 19.53 6.85 -3.48
CA PRO A 107 18.96 7.47 -4.69
C PRO A 107 20.00 7.68 -5.80
N LEU A 108 21.31 7.65 -5.48
CA LEU A 108 22.38 8.08 -6.38
C LEU A 108 22.47 7.29 -7.69
N PRO A 109 22.24 5.97 -7.75
CA PRO A 109 22.22 5.25 -9.02
C PRO A 109 21.14 5.78 -9.98
N ALA A 110 19.92 6.02 -9.48
CA ALA A 110 18.85 6.62 -10.28
C ALA A 110 19.16 8.09 -10.64
N ALA A 111 19.77 8.84 -9.71
CA ALA A 111 20.20 10.21 -9.96
C ALA A 111 21.27 10.30 -11.05
N MET A 112 22.21 9.36 -11.08
CA MET A 112 23.23 9.23 -12.12
C MET A 112 22.59 9.01 -13.49
N MET A 113 21.64 8.07 -13.62
CA MET A 113 20.93 7.88 -14.89
C MET A 113 20.17 9.15 -15.32
N CYS A 114 19.52 9.84 -14.39
CA CYS A 114 18.82 11.09 -14.69
C CYS A 114 19.78 12.20 -15.13
N TRP A 115 20.96 12.27 -14.53
CA TRP A 115 22.02 13.21 -14.90
C TRP A 115 22.59 12.90 -16.29
N LEU A 116 22.91 11.63 -16.58
CA LEU A 116 23.35 11.17 -17.90
C LEU A 116 22.30 11.40 -19.00
N ALA A 117 21.01 11.32 -18.65
CA ALA A 117 19.91 11.64 -19.53
C ALA A 117 19.66 13.16 -19.71
N GLY A 118 20.45 14.02 -19.05
CA GLY A 118 20.35 15.47 -19.16
C GLY A 118 19.12 16.09 -18.50
N ILE A 119 18.45 15.39 -17.56
CA ILE A 119 17.25 15.91 -16.88
C ILE A 119 17.69 17.02 -15.92
N PRO A 120 17.30 18.30 -16.10
CA PRO A 120 17.99 19.43 -15.47
C PRO A 120 17.69 19.59 -13.97
N LEU A 121 16.51 19.18 -13.49
CA LEU A 121 16.15 19.21 -12.06
C LEU A 121 16.05 17.79 -11.50
N ARG A 122 16.70 17.51 -10.37
CA ARG A 122 16.80 16.17 -9.76
C ARG A 122 16.66 16.30 -8.24
N LEU A 123 15.54 15.83 -7.70
CA LEU A 123 15.15 15.90 -6.29
C LEU A 123 15.19 14.52 -5.64
N ALA A 124 15.87 14.41 -4.50
CA ALA A 124 15.84 13.19 -3.68
C ALA A 124 16.20 13.45 -2.21
N HIS A 125 15.75 12.56 -1.34
CA HIS A 125 16.36 12.37 -0.03
C HIS A 125 17.71 11.66 -0.21
N CYS A 126 18.81 12.24 0.28
CA CYS A 126 20.15 11.68 0.10
C CYS A 126 21.04 11.93 1.32
N ARG A 127 21.61 10.84 1.85
CA ARG A 127 22.52 10.86 3.01
C ARG A 127 23.89 11.40 2.61
N GLU A 128 24.43 10.91 1.52
CA GLU A 128 25.72 11.27 0.95
C GLU A 128 25.71 12.70 0.38
N ASN A 129 26.90 13.27 0.12
CA ASN A 129 27.03 14.48 -0.68
C ASN A 129 26.86 14.11 -2.17
N PRO A 130 25.79 14.56 -2.85
CA PRO A 130 25.51 14.14 -4.22
C PRO A 130 26.28 14.93 -5.28
N TYR A 131 26.99 16.01 -4.90
CA TYR A 131 27.57 16.98 -5.83
C TYR A 131 26.56 17.37 -6.94
N GLU A 132 26.90 17.20 -8.21
CA GLU A 132 26.03 17.57 -9.33
C GLU A 132 24.89 16.58 -9.60
N LEU A 133 24.87 15.40 -8.97
CA LEU A 133 23.88 14.38 -9.26
C LEU A 133 22.46 14.79 -8.83
N LEU A 134 22.34 15.63 -7.79
CA LEU A 134 21.07 16.17 -7.33
C LEU A 134 21.11 17.69 -7.30
N THR A 135 20.15 18.35 -7.94
CA THR A 135 20.00 19.81 -7.86
C THR A 135 19.29 20.23 -6.59
N ASP A 136 18.37 19.39 -6.10
CA ASP A 136 17.54 19.66 -4.93
C ASP A 136 17.71 18.51 -3.93
N ARG A 137 18.77 18.56 -3.15
CA ARG A 137 19.04 17.56 -2.10
C ARG A 137 18.20 17.87 -0.87
N VAL A 138 17.48 16.87 -0.38
CA VAL A 138 16.97 16.86 1.00
C VAL A 138 17.85 15.93 1.83
N PRO A 139 18.54 16.40 2.89
CA PRO A 139 19.34 15.53 3.74
C PRO A 139 18.50 14.38 4.31
N GLU A 140 19.02 13.15 4.24
CA GLU A 140 18.41 11.99 4.90
C GLU A 140 18.79 11.96 6.38
N SER A 141 17.77 11.94 7.24
CA SER A 141 17.92 11.92 8.70
C SER A 141 17.36 10.64 9.33
N GLU A 142 16.81 9.74 8.52
CA GLU A 142 16.20 8.49 8.96
C GLU A 142 17.14 7.31 8.68
N PRO A 143 17.35 6.39 9.65
CA PRO A 143 16.50 6.18 10.82
C PRO A 143 16.95 6.92 12.10
N GLU A 144 18.05 7.67 12.08
CA GLU A 144 18.73 8.18 13.28
C GLU A 144 17.87 9.16 14.10
N ALA A 145 17.14 10.07 13.43
CA ALA A 145 16.28 11.04 14.12
C ALA A 145 14.92 10.43 14.49
N HIS A 146 14.14 10.05 13.48
CA HIS A 146 12.81 9.46 13.64
C HIS A 146 12.33 8.89 12.31
N VAL A 147 11.93 7.61 12.29
CA VAL A 147 11.37 6.98 11.09
C VAL A 147 9.93 7.45 10.87
N ARG A 148 9.71 8.19 9.77
CA ARG A 148 8.39 8.65 9.37
C ARG A 148 7.65 7.54 8.65
N HIS A 149 6.32 7.63 8.64
CA HIS A 149 5.52 6.86 7.68
C HIS A 149 5.92 7.24 6.24
N GLU A 150 5.97 6.25 5.34
CA GLU A 150 6.47 6.43 3.98
C GLU A 150 5.72 7.54 3.22
N VAL A 151 4.38 7.56 3.28
CA VAL A 151 3.56 8.65 2.73
C VAL A 151 4.01 10.04 3.22
N ALA A 152 4.25 10.19 4.53
CA ALA A 152 4.65 11.47 5.11
C ALA A 152 6.07 11.87 4.67
N ARG A 153 6.97 10.89 4.55
CA ARG A 153 8.32 11.10 4.01
C ARG A 153 8.27 11.60 2.56
N GLN A 154 7.49 10.95 1.69
CA GLN A 154 7.40 11.36 0.28
C GLN A 154 6.69 12.71 0.08
N LEU A 155 5.68 13.01 0.90
CA LEU A 155 5.09 14.35 0.94
C LEU A 155 6.10 15.41 1.40
N ALA A 156 6.96 15.08 2.38
CA ALA A 156 8.01 15.99 2.84
C ALA A 156 9.05 16.27 1.76
N LEU A 157 9.43 15.27 0.96
CA LEU A 157 10.35 15.41 -0.18
C LEU A 157 9.85 16.45 -1.18
N VAL A 158 8.64 16.27 -1.71
CA VAL A 158 8.09 17.16 -2.74
C VAL A 158 7.73 18.54 -2.16
N ARG A 159 7.47 18.63 -0.86
CA ARG A 159 7.30 19.90 -0.16
C ARG A 159 8.57 20.74 -0.13
N ALA A 160 9.76 20.13 -0.17
CA ALA A 160 11.03 20.87 -0.19
C ALA A 160 11.17 21.75 -1.44
N VAL A 161 10.65 21.29 -2.58
CA VAL A 161 10.57 22.08 -3.82
C VAL A 161 9.27 22.89 -3.91
N GLY A 162 8.43 22.82 -2.87
CA GLY A 162 7.20 23.58 -2.68
C GLY A 162 5.96 23.02 -3.38
N ALA A 163 5.95 21.72 -3.70
CA ALA A 163 4.74 20.99 -4.09
C ALA A 163 3.94 20.61 -2.85
N ARG A 164 2.63 20.85 -2.88
CA ARG A 164 1.73 20.61 -1.75
C ARG A 164 0.40 20.09 -2.26
N THR A 165 -0.26 19.28 -1.44
CA THR A 165 -1.65 18.84 -1.65
C THR A 165 -2.38 18.87 -0.30
N SER A 166 -3.67 19.18 -0.33
CA SER A 166 -4.55 19.05 0.83
C SER A 166 -5.06 17.63 1.02
N ASP A 167 -5.03 16.80 -0.02
CA ASP A 167 -5.47 15.41 0.04
C ASP A 167 -4.27 14.48 0.26
N TRP A 168 -4.16 13.91 1.46
CA TRP A 168 -3.06 12.99 1.81
C TRP A 168 -3.47 11.52 1.70
N ARG A 169 -4.66 11.22 1.18
CA ARG A 169 -5.11 9.84 0.96
C ARG A 169 -4.33 9.22 -0.18
N MET A 170 -3.97 7.94 -0.02
CA MET A 170 -3.44 7.17 -1.15
C MET A 170 -4.52 7.00 -2.22
N ALA A 171 -4.11 6.70 -3.46
CA ALA A 171 -5.03 6.52 -4.57
C ALA A 171 -4.82 5.17 -5.25
N PHE A 172 -5.94 4.52 -5.56
CA PHE A 172 -6.02 3.36 -6.44
C PHE A 172 -7.43 3.36 -7.03
N ASP A 173 -7.57 3.27 -8.35
CA ASP A 173 -8.86 3.08 -9.00
C ASP A 173 -8.97 1.67 -9.59
N PRO A 174 -9.78 0.77 -9.01
CA PRO A 174 -10.07 -0.54 -9.57
C PRO A 174 -10.58 -0.51 -11.02
N GLY A 175 -11.30 0.55 -11.39
CA GLY A 175 -12.00 0.68 -12.67
C GLY A 175 -13.35 -0.07 -12.71
N ASP A 176 -14.28 0.43 -13.51
CA ASP A 176 -15.68 -0.04 -13.48
C ASP A 176 -15.86 -1.49 -13.94
N ALA A 177 -15.03 -1.95 -14.89
CA ALA A 177 -15.06 -3.34 -15.35
C ALA A 177 -14.73 -4.30 -14.20
N ALA A 178 -13.71 -3.99 -13.40
CA ALA A 178 -13.33 -4.79 -12.24
C ALA A 178 -14.42 -4.77 -11.16
N ARG A 179 -15.02 -3.61 -10.88
CA ARG A 179 -16.15 -3.48 -9.95
C ARG A 179 -17.34 -4.35 -10.36
N ARG A 180 -17.72 -4.32 -11.65
CA ARG A 180 -18.81 -5.15 -12.19
C ARG A 180 -18.49 -6.65 -12.09
N ALA A 181 -17.27 -7.06 -12.44
CA ALA A 181 -16.84 -8.46 -12.38
C ALA A 181 -16.86 -9.00 -10.95
N VAL A 182 -16.32 -8.25 -9.99
CA VAL A 182 -16.34 -8.62 -8.57
C VAL A 182 -17.77 -8.67 -8.04
N HIS A 183 -18.61 -7.68 -8.35
CA HIS A 183 -20.01 -7.68 -7.92
C HIS A 183 -20.77 -8.91 -8.42
N ALA A 184 -20.57 -9.31 -9.68
CA ALA A 184 -21.16 -10.53 -10.21
C ALA A 184 -20.65 -11.79 -9.47
N ARG A 185 -19.34 -11.89 -9.24
CA ARG A 185 -18.72 -13.02 -8.53
C ARG A 185 -19.21 -13.15 -7.09
N LEU A 186 -19.28 -12.04 -6.35
CA LEU A 186 -19.78 -12.04 -4.96
C LEU A 186 -21.26 -12.42 -4.88
N ARG A 187 -22.09 -11.98 -5.83
CA ARG A 187 -23.49 -12.41 -5.91
C ARG A 187 -23.62 -13.90 -6.18
N ALA A 188 -22.88 -14.43 -7.15
CA ALA A 188 -22.88 -15.86 -7.47
C ALA A 188 -22.45 -16.71 -6.27
N ALA A 189 -21.40 -16.28 -5.56
CA ALA A 189 -20.92 -16.97 -4.35
C ALA A 189 -21.97 -17.03 -3.22
N LEU A 190 -22.79 -15.99 -3.06
CA LEU A 190 -23.89 -15.98 -2.09
C LEU A 190 -25.06 -16.89 -2.53
N GLN A 191 -25.38 -16.89 -3.83
CA GLN A 191 -26.47 -17.71 -4.39
C GLN A 191 -26.19 -19.22 -4.26
N CYS A 192 -24.95 -19.66 -4.55
CA CYS A 192 -24.56 -21.07 -4.41
C CYS A 192 -24.69 -21.60 -2.97
N ARG A 193 -24.81 -20.72 -1.97
CA ARG A 193 -24.90 -21.09 -0.55
C ARG A 193 -26.33 -21.17 -0.02
N GLY A 194 -27.34 -21.06 -0.88
CA GLY A 194 -28.74 -21.18 -0.50
C GLY A 194 -29.28 -20.02 0.36
N GLY A 195 -28.48 -18.98 0.59
CA GLY A 195 -28.88 -17.80 1.34
C GLY A 195 -29.46 -16.74 0.41
N ALA A 196 -30.72 -16.88 0.01
CA ALA A 196 -31.46 -15.73 -0.52
C ALA A 196 -31.54 -14.70 0.61
N ARG A 197 -30.67 -13.69 0.59
CA ARG A 197 -30.79 -12.54 1.50
C ARG A 197 -32.18 -11.95 1.29
N ARG A 198 -32.90 -11.74 2.39
CA ARG A 198 -34.17 -11.00 2.35
C ARG A 198 -33.91 -9.66 1.64
N PRO A 199 -34.78 -9.20 0.73
CA PRO A 199 -34.61 -7.94 0.01
C PRO A 199 -34.36 -6.73 0.94
N GLU A 200 -34.83 -6.83 2.19
CA GLU A 200 -34.72 -5.82 3.24
C GLU A 200 -33.38 -5.86 4.02
N ALA A 201 -32.62 -6.96 3.92
CA ALA A 201 -31.30 -7.07 4.55
C ALA A 201 -30.28 -6.38 3.64
N GLY A 202 -29.92 -5.12 3.93
CA GLY A 202 -29.13 -4.17 3.11
C GLY A 202 -27.89 -4.69 2.33
N PRO A 203 -26.77 -3.96 2.23
CA PRO A 203 -25.61 -4.49 1.50
C PRO A 203 -25.03 -5.73 2.21
N ALA A 204 -24.63 -6.74 1.43
CA ALA A 204 -23.93 -7.92 1.96
C ALA A 204 -22.60 -7.51 2.60
N ARG A 205 -22.31 -8.08 3.78
CA ARG A 205 -21.09 -7.83 4.53
C ARG A 205 -20.03 -8.85 4.17
N TRP A 206 -18.84 -8.37 3.83
CA TRP A 206 -17.73 -9.21 3.37
C TRP A 206 -16.48 -9.02 4.21
N LEU A 207 -15.90 -10.14 4.63
CA LEU A 207 -14.53 -10.20 5.14
C LEU A 207 -13.61 -10.63 4.00
N VAL A 208 -12.53 -9.89 3.76
CA VAL A 208 -11.44 -10.36 2.90
C VAL A 208 -10.31 -10.84 3.80
N VAL A 209 -9.82 -12.05 3.54
CA VAL A 209 -8.64 -12.62 4.21
C VAL A 209 -7.53 -12.78 3.18
N HIS A 210 -6.34 -12.32 3.51
CA HIS A 210 -5.15 -12.51 2.69
C HIS A 210 -3.98 -13.02 3.55
N PRO A 211 -3.78 -14.35 3.61
CA PRO A 211 -2.74 -14.98 4.45
C PRO A 211 -1.35 -14.96 3.81
N GLY A 212 -1.23 -14.46 2.57
CA GLY A 212 0.02 -14.36 1.82
C GLY A 212 0.94 -13.23 2.28
N ALA A 213 2.21 -13.34 1.87
CA ALA A 213 3.23 -12.28 1.95
C ALA A 213 4.48 -12.77 1.19
N SER A 214 5.27 -11.86 0.59
CA SER A 214 6.48 -12.26 -0.16
C SER A 214 7.58 -12.89 0.69
N ALA A 215 7.65 -12.57 1.98
CA ALA A 215 8.60 -13.14 2.93
C ALA A 215 7.89 -14.06 3.91
N ALA A 216 8.40 -15.29 4.10
CA ALA A 216 7.85 -16.25 5.06
C ALA A 216 7.89 -15.72 6.51
N SER A 217 8.90 -14.93 6.85
CA SER A 217 9.02 -14.22 8.13
C SER A 217 7.90 -13.20 8.40
N ARG A 218 7.08 -12.86 7.40
CA ARG A 218 5.96 -11.92 7.57
C ARG A 218 4.59 -12.61 7.57
N ARG A 219 4.56 -13.95 7.53
CA ARG A 219 3.31 -14.72 7.46
C ARG A 219 2.89 -15.20 8.85
N TRP A 220 1.71 -14.80 9.29
CA TRP A 220 1.00 -15.47 10.37
C TRP A 220 0.42 -16.80 9.85
N PRO A 221 0.34 -17.87 10.67
CA PRO A 221 -0.06 -19.20 10.19
C PRO A 221 -1.45 -19.21 9.54
N ALA A 222 -1.57 -19.89 8.40
CA ALA A 222 -2.82 -19.97 7.64
C ALA A 222 -3.95 -20.61 8.46
N GLU A 223 -3.64 -21.61 9.29
CA GLU A 223 -4.60 -22.29 10.15
C GLU A 223 -5.18 -21.32 11.20
N ARG A 224 -4.37 -20.37 11.68
CA ARG A 224 -4.83 -19.34 12.62
C ARG A 224 -5.65 -18.25 11.94
N PHE A 225 -5.31 -17.88 10.70
CA PHE A 225 -6.20 -17.05 9.86
C PHE A 225 -7.56 -17.72 9.69
N GLY A 226 -7.59 -19.02 9.36
CA GLY A 226 -8.82 -19.79 9.23
C GLY A 226 -9.62 -19.88 10.52
N ALA A 227 -8.97 -20.13 11.66
CA ALA A 227 -9.61 -20.14 12.97
C ALA A 227 -10.21 -18.78 13.36
N ALA A 228 -9.48 -17.68 13.13
CA ALA A 228 -9.99 -16.33 13.37
C ALA A 228 -11.19 -16.01 12.44
N ALA A 229 -11.08 -16.36 11.16
CA ALA A 229 -12.15 -16.17 10.17
C ALA A 229 -13.40 -16.98 10.55
N ALA A 230 -13.26 -18.22 11.03
CA ALA A 230 -14.36 -19.04 11.52
C ALA A 230 -15.06 -18.39 12.73
N ALA A 231 -14.28 -17.91 13.70
CA ALA A 231 -14.80 -17.28 14.91
C ALA A 231 -15.62 -16.01 14.64
N VAL A 232 -15.24 -15.23 13.62
CA VAL A 232 -15.97 -14.00 13.22
C VAL A 232 -16.95 -14.23 12.06
N ALA A 233 -17.03 -15.44 11.52
CA ALA A 233 -17.88 -15.76 10.37
C ALA A 233 -19.35 -15.33 10.55
N PRO A 234 -19.99 -15.45 11.74
CA PRO A 234 -21.35 -14.98 11.96
C PRO A 234 -21.58 -13.49 11.67
N LEU A 235 -20.54 -12.66 11.70
CA LEU A 235 -20.61 -11.21 11.46
C LEU A 235 -20.68 -10.83 9.97
N PHE A 236 -20.41 -11.78 9.07
CA PHE A 236 -20.29 -11.57 7.63
C PHE A 236 -21.15 -12.56 6.85
N ASP A 237 -21.63 -12.15 5.68
CA ASP A 237 -22.36 -13.03 4.77
C ASP A 237 -21.41 -13.90 3.93
N GLY A 238 -20.20 -13.39 3.69
CA GLY A 238 -19.17 -14.10 2.95
C GLY A 238 -17.76 -13.73 3.40
N ILE A 239 -16.86 -14.69 3.25
CA ILE A 239 -15.43 -14.55 3.50
C ILE A 239 -14.73 -14.85 2.19
N ALA A 240 -14.05 -13.87 1.61
CA ALA A 240 -13.25 -14.05 0.41
C ALA A 240 -11.78 -14.24 0.80
N VAL A 241 -11.19 -15.39 0.45
CA VAL A 241 -9.81 -15.71 0.80
C VAL A 241 -8.93 -15.58 -0.44
N THR A 242 -8.00 -14.64 -0.41
CA THR A 242 -7.21 -14.22 -1.58
C THR A 242 -5.75 -14.62 -1.46
N GLY A 243 -5.06 -14.71 -2.60
CA GLY A 243 -3.65 -15.05 -2.69
C GLY A 243 -3.23 -15.05 -4.17
N SER A 244 -1.92 -15.12 -4.43
CA SER A 244 -1.42 -15.48 -5.76
C SER A 244 -1.69 -16.96 -6.08
N ALA A 245 -1.44 -17.38 -7.32
CA ALA A 245 -1.54 -18.79 -7.69
C ALA A 245 -0.57 -19.67 -6.86
N ALA A 246 0.64 -19.15 -6.58
CA ALA A 246 1.64 -19.84 -5.75
C ALA A 246 1.24 -19.94 -4.27
N GLU A 247 0.24 -19.18 -3.82
CA GLU A 247 -0.26 -19.17 -2.44
C GLU A 247 -1.55 -20.00 -2.29
N ARG A 248 -1.92 -20.80 -3.30
CA ARG A 248 -3.10 -21.69 -3.26
C ARG A 248 -3.18 -22.51 -1.97
N ALA A 249 -2.08 -23.15 -1.57
CA ALA A 249 -2.04 -23.97 -0.36
C ALA A 249 -2.37 -23.18 0.91
N LEU A 250 -1.93 -21.91 1.01
CA LEU A 250 -2.27 -21.04 2.14
C LEU A 250 -3.76 -20.69 2.14
N VAL A 251 -4.31 -20.39 0.95
CA VAL A 251 -5.72 -20.06 0.78
C VAL A 251 -6.62 -21.25 1.14
N ASP A 252 -6.25 -22.45 0.69
CA ASP A 252 -7.04 -23.66 0.93
C ASP A 252 -7.04 -24.02 2.43
N ALA A 253 -5.89 -23.92 3.11
CA ALA A 253 -5.79 -24.12 4.56
C ALA A 253 -6.66 -23.14 5.38
N VAL A 254 -6.74 -21.88 4.95
CA VAL A 254 -7.65 -20.90 5.57
C VAL A 254 -9.11 -21.30 5.32
N CYS A 255 -9.48 -21.64 4.09
CA CYS A 255 -10.84 -22.00 3.72
C CYS A 255 -11.34 -23.25 4.45
N GLU A 256 -10.52 -24.28 4.56
CA GLU A 256 -10.84 -25.53 5.26
C GLU A 256 -11.26 -25.26 6.72
N ARG A 257 -10.55 -24.36 7.41
CA ARG A 257 -10.84 -23.99 8.80
C ARG A 257 -11.95 -22.95 8.94
N ALA A 258 -12.03 -21.98 8.02
CA ALA A 258 -13.03 -20.91 8.03
C ALA A 258 -14.46 -21.43 7.73
N GLY A 259 -14.56 -22.60 7.10
CA GLY A 259 -15.81 -23.31 6.87
C GLY A 259 -16.57 -22.84 5.63
N PRO A 260 -17.87 -23.18 5.51
CA PRO A 260 -18.62 -23.07 4.26
C PRO A 260 -18.84 -21.63 3.80
N ARG A 261 -18.54 -20.62 4.64
CA ARG A 261 -18.58 -19.19 4.28
C ARG A 261 -17.31 -18.67 3.59
N ALA A 262 -16.24 -19.47 3.50
CA ALA A 262 -15.01 -19.10 2.81
C ALA A 262 -15.03 -19.41 1.30
N VAL A 263 -14.65 -18.44 0.48
CA VAL A 263 -14.56 -18.54 -0.98
C VAL A 263 -13.09 -18.44 -1.37
N PRO A 264 -12.48 -19.51 -1.91
CA PRO A 264 -11.08 -19.48 -2.33
C PRO A 264 -10.92 -18.70 -3.64
N LEU A 265 -10.05 -17.70 -3.65
CA LEU A 265 -9.78 -16.81 -4.78
C LEU A 265 -8.29 -16.69 -5.11
N ALA A 266 -7.46 -17.66 -4.70
CA ALA A 266 -6.03 -17.61 -5.03
C ALA A 266 -5.84 -17.59 -6.56
N GLY A 267 -5.01 -16.68 -7.08
CA GLY A 267 -4.69 -16.57 -8.50
C GLY A 267 -5.87 -16.28 -9.45
N THR A 268 -7.07 -15.98 -8.94
CA THR A 268 -8.26 -15.76 -9.78
C THR A 268 -8.57 -14.29 -10.03
N LEU A 269 -7.89 -13.38 -9.33
CA LEU A 269 -8.17 -11.94 -9.34
C LEU A 269 -7.00 -11.17 -9.98
N PRO A 270 -7.20 -10.56 -11.15
CA PRO A 270 -6.35 -9.47 -11.63
C PRO A 270 -6.29 -8.34 -10.60
N LEU A 271 -5.25 -7.50 -10.65
CA LEU A 271 -5.01 -6.44 -9.66
C LEU A 271 -6.22 -5.50 -9.48
N GLY A 272 -6.87 -5.09 -10.57
CA GLY A 272 -8.09 -4.29 -10.51
C GLY A 272 -9.24 -5.00 -9.78
N GLU A 273 -9.44 -6.31 -10.02
CA GLU A 273 -10.46 -7.10 -9.32
C GLU A 273 -10.13 -7.33 -7.85
N LEU A 274 -8.85 -7.52 -7.50
CA LEU A 274 -8.41 -7.57 -6.11
C LEU A 274 -8.73 -6.23 -5.40
N GLY A 275 -8.43 -5.10 -6.05
CA GLY A 275 -8.78 -3.79 -5.55
C GLY A 275 -10.29 -3.60 -5.39
N ALA A 276 -11.10 -3.97 -6.38
CA ALA A 276 -12.57 -3.89 -6.29
C ALA A 276 -13.15 -4.79 -5.19
N LEU A 277 -12.56 -5.97 -4.96
CA LEU A 277 -12.93 -6.85 -3.85
C LEU A 277 -12.64 -6.20 -2.49
N ILE A 278 -11.46 -5.61 -2.35
CA ILE A 278 -11.06 -4.90 -1.13
C ILE A 278 -11.93 -3.65 -0.92
N GLU A 279 -12.22 -2.89 -1.97
CA GLU A 279 -13.12 -1.71 -1.95
C GLU A 279 -14.51 -2.08 -1.42
N ARG A 280 -15.01 -3.28 -1.79
CA ARG A 280 -16.33 -3.76 -1.39
C ARG A 280 -16.36 -4.37 0.03
N ALA A 281 -15.21 -4.72 0.59
CA ALA A 281 -15.11 -5.40 1.87
C ALA A 281 -15.44 -4.49 3.06
N ASP A 282 -16.05 -5.06 4.09
CA ASP A 282 -16.26 -4.37 5.37
C ASP A 282 -14.98 -4.35 6.21
N LEU A 283 -14.08 -5.32 5.99
CA LEU A 283 -12.81 -5.48 6.67
C LEU A 283 -11.84 -6.35 5.86
N LEU A 284 -10.57 -5.98 5.85
CA LEU A 284 -9.44 -6.79 5.40
C LEU A 284 -8.69 -7.35 6.62
N LEU A 285 -8.47 -8.66 6.65
CA LEU A 285 -7.58 -9.36 7.58
C LEU A 285 -6.37 -9.88 6.81
N SER A 286 -5.17 -9.35 7.06
CA SER A 286 -4.00 -9.69 6.26
C SER A 286 -2.69 -9.54 7.01
N ASN A 287 -1.64 -10.22 6.54
CA ASN A 287 -0.27 -9.85 6.89
C ASN A 287 0.11 -8.50 6.26
N ASN A 288 1.14 -7.84 6.78
CA ASN A 288 1.68 -6.63 6.17
C ASN A 288 2.23 -6.92 4.76
N SER A 289 1.42 -6.61 3.76
CA SER A 289 1.60 -6.99 2.36
C SER A 289 0.85 -6.03 1.42
N GLY A 290 0.99 -6.19 0.10
CA GLY A 290 0.36 -5.33 -0.92
C GLY A 290 -1.13 -5.02 -0.68
N PRO A 291 -1.99 -6.02 -0.37
CA PRO A 291 -3.40 -5.81 -0.05
C PRO A 291 -3.68 -4.79 1.07
N VAL A 292 -2.82 -4.68 2.09
CA VAL A 292 -2.97 -3.69 3.17
C VAL A 292 -2.87 -2.26 2.61
N HIS A 293 -1.94 -2.03 1.68
CA HIS A 293 -1.79 -0.72 1.04
C HIS A 293 -2.94 -0.41 0.08
N LEU A 294 -3.48 -1.43 -0.61
CA LEU A 294 -4.71 -1.28 -1.41
C LEU A 294 -5.90 -0.89 -0.53
N ALA A 295 -6.10 -1.58 0.61
CA ALA A 295 -7.15 -1.26 1.56
C ALA A 295 -7.03 0.17 2.08
N ALA A 296 -5.82 0.62 2.42
CA ALA A 296 -5.60 1.99 2.87
C ALA A 296 -5.81 3.03 1.74
N ALA A 297 -5.59 2.68 0.46
CA ALA A 297 -5.91 3.55 -0.68
C ALA A 297 -7.42 3.61 -0.97
N LEU A 298 -8.16 2.53 -0.67
CA LEU A 298 -9.59 2.38 -0.91
C LEU A 298 -10.45 2.75 0.31
N GLY A 299 -9.83 2.97 1.46
CA GLY A 299 -10.52 3.31 2.72
C GLY A 299 -11.11 2.10 3.46
N THR A 300 -10.72 0.88 3.11
CA THR A 300 -11.20 -0.37 3.72
C THR A 300 -10.54 -0.61 5.08
N PRO A 301 -11.30 -0.87 6.16
CA PRO A 301 -10.73 -1.17 7.47
C PRO A 301 -9.79 -2.37 7.48
N VAL A 302 -8.69 -2.32 8.26
CA VAL A 302 -7.64 -3.37 8.24
C VAL A 302 -7.30 -3.91 9.62
N VAL A 303 -7.29 -5.24 9.77
CA VAL A 303 -6.51 -5.92 10.81
C VAL A 303 -5.22 -6.42 10.16
N ASP A 304 -4.09 -5.82 10.55
CA ASP A 304 -2.78 -6.02 9.94
C ASP A 304 -1.87 -6.82 10.90
N LEU A 305 -1.51 -8.03 10.50
CA LEU A 305 -0.57 -8.91 11.20
C LEU A 305 0.86 -8.53 10.79
N TYR A 306 1.62 -7.92 11.70
CA TYR A 306 2.81 -7.17 11.34
C TYR A 306 4.07 -7.70 12.02
N ALA A 307 5.03 -8.27 11.29
CA ALA A 307 6.27 -8.85 11.85
C ALA A 307 7.32 -7.82 12.35
N LEU A 308 6.90 -6.61 12.71
CA LEU A 308 7.73 -5.48 13.15
C LEU A 308 8.92 -5.17 12.22
N THR A 309 8.82 -5.42 10.91
CA THR A 309 9.97 -5.34 9.99
C THR A 309 10.39 -3.91 9.63
N ASN A 310 9.40 -3.03 9.42
CA ASN A 310 9.57 -1.70 8.82
C ASN A 310 8.43 -0.79 9.28
N PRO A 311 8.54 -0.01 10.36
CA PRO A 311 7.40 0.72 10.94
C PRO A 311 6.74 1.75 10.00
N GLN A 312 7.42 2.15 8.92
CA GLN A 312 6.96 3.13 7.95
C GLN A 312 5.87 2.64 6.97
N HIS A 313 5.54 1.34 6.97
CA HIS A 313 4.62 0.68 6.03
C HIS A 313 3.29 0.24 6.66
N THR A 314 2.92 0.82 7.81
CA THR A 314 1.64 0.57 8.47
C THR A 314 0.44 1.11 7.65
N PRO A 315 -0.81 0.69 7.93
CA PRO A 315 -1.97 1.18 7.19
C PRO A 315 -2.14 2.72 7.33
N TRP A 316 -2.13 3.43 6.20
CA TRP A 316 -2.17 4.89 6.22
C TRP A 316 -3.59 5.45 6.24
N ARG A 317 -3.94 6.22 7.28
CA ARG A 317 -5.18 7.03 7.39
C ARG A 317 -6.49 6.27 7.10
N VAL A 318 -6.53 4.99 7.46
CA VAL A 318 -7.71 4.12 7.40
C VAL A 318 -7.98 3.53 8.79
N PRO A 319 -9.22 3.19 9.18
CA PRO A 319 -9.45 2.48 10.43
C PRO A 319 -8.68 1.16 10.45
N HIS A 320 -7.78 0.98 11.42
CA HIS A 320 -6.98 -0.23 11.46
C HIS A 320 -6.56 -0.65 12.87
N ARG A 321 -6.08 -1.91 12.97
CA ARG A 321 -5.40 -2.48 14.12
C ARG A 321 -4.16 -3.20 13.61
N VAL A 322 -2.98 -2.73 14.01
CA VAL A 322 -1.72 -3.44 13.79
C VAL A 322 -1.49 -4.37 14.98
N LEU A 323 -1.33 -5.67 14.72
CA LEU A 323 -1.13 -6.70 15.74
C LEU A 323 0.24 -7.33 15.60
N ASN A 324 0.95 -7.37 16.72
CA ASN A 324 2.26 -8.00 16.89
C ASN A 324 2.58 -8.16 18.38
N VAL A 325 3.59 -8.99 18.66
CA VAL A 325 4.26 -9.04 19.97
C VAL A 325 5.63 -8.38 19.83
N ASP A 326 5.96 -7.48 20.77
CA ASP A 326 7.29 -6.85 20.79
C ASP A 326 8.37 -7.88 21.10
N VAL A 327 9.50 -7.77 20.42
CA VAL A 327 10.60 -8.73 20.51
C VAL A 327 11.95 -8.01 20.37
N PRO A 328 13.04 -8.55 20.94
CA PRO A 328 14.37 -7.94 20.83
C PRO A 328 14.85 -7.77 19.37
N CYS A 329 14.47 -8.69 18.48
CA CYS A 329 14.84 -8.64 17.06
C CYS A 329 13.89 -7.77 16.20
N ARG A 330 13.13 -6.83 16.79
CA ARG A 330 12.27 -5.89 16.03
C ARG A 330 13.08 -5.09 14.99
N ASN A 331 12.41 -4.55 13.97
CA ASN A 331 13.01 -3.91 12.79
C ASN A 331 13.91 -4.86 11.98
N CYS A 332 13.59 -6.16 11.99
CA CYS A 332 14.34 -7.18 11.25
C CYS A 332 13.86 -7.27 9.79
N TYR A 333 14.79 -7.21 8.84
CA TYR A 333 14.48 -7.27 7.40
C TYR A 333 14.65 -8.67 6.78
N ARG A 334 14.83 -9.72 7.59
CA ARG A 334 15.05 -11.10 7.10
C ARG A 334 13.81 -11.63 6.38
N SER A 335 14.00 -12.36 5.28
CA SER A 335 12.89 -12.99 4.53
C SER A 335 12.44 -14.34 5.13
N VAL A 336 13.33 -14.98 5.90
CA VAL A 336 13.07 -16.21 6.67
C VAL A 336 13.44 -15.94 8.12
N CYS A 337 12.54 -16.27 9.04
CA CYS A 337 12.77 -16.08 10.47
C CYS A 337 13.69 -17.18 11.00
N ASN A 338 14.73 -16.81 11.76
CA ASN A 338 15.64 -17.74 12.43
C ASN A 338 15.44 -17.78 13.95
N GLN A 339 14.42 -17.09 14.47
CA GLN A 339 14.09 -17.10 15.89
C GLN A 339 13.20 -18.31 16.18
N THR A 340 13.54 -19.06 17.23
CA THR A 340 12.75 -20.20 17.69
C THR A 340 11.31 -19.76 17.93
N GLY A 341 10.36 -20.44 17.28
CA GLY A 341 8.94 -20.16 17.46
C GLY A 341 8.45 -18.82 16.93
N HIS A 342 9.22 -18.09 16.09
CA HIS A 342 8.80 -16.87 15.39
C HIS A 342 7.91 -15.92 16.26
N PRO A 343 8.42 -15.45 17.41
CA PRO A 343 7.60 -14.93 18.50
C PRO A 343 6.80 -13.68 18.17
N CYS A 344 7.29 -12.80 17.28
CA CYS A 344 6.62 -11.54 16.94
C CYS A 344 5.23 -11.73 16.30
N LEU A 345 5.04 -12.80 15.53
CA LEU A 345 3.76 -13.14 14.92
C LEU A 345 3.09 -14.34 15.58
N LEU A 346 3.83 -15.40 15.94
CA LEU A 346 3.23 -16.56 16.59
C LEU A 346 2.78 -16.27 18.03
N GLY A 347 3.24 -15.19 18.65
CA GLY A 347 2.69 -14.70 19.91
C GLY A 347 1.29 -14.10 19.78
N VAL A 348 0.89 -13.64 18.59
CA VAL A 348 -0.47 -13.13 18.31
C VAL A 348 -1.44 -14.30 18.29
N ARG A 349 -2.41 -14.31 19.20
CA ARG A 349 -3.46 -15.35 19.32
C ARG A 349 -4.63 -15.03 18.39
N VAL A 350 -5.41 -16.06 18.11
CA VAL A 350 -6.69 -15.95 17.41
C VAL A 350 -7.62 -14.96 18.11
N ASP A 351 -7.72 -15.02 19.45
CA ASP A 351 -8.58 -14.12 20.23
C ASP A 351 -8.21 -12.64 20.08
N ASP A 352 -6.91 -12.34 19.94
CA ASP A 352 -6.45 -10.96 19.75
C ASP A 352 -6.92 -10.41 18.39
N VAL A 353 -6.93 -11.27 17.36
CA VAL A 353 -7.46 -10.95 16.02
C VAL A 353 -8.98 -10.79 16.06
N VAL A 354 -9.70 -11.70 16.71
CA VAL A 354 -11.16 -11.64 16.88
C VAL A 354 -11.56 -10.34 17.59
N ALA A 355 -10.89 -9.99 18.68
CA ALA A 355 -11.12 -8.75 19.41
C ALA A 355 -10.87 -7.50 18.52
N ALA A 356 -9.80 -7.51 17.71
CA ALA A 356 -9.51 -6.44 16.77
C ALA A 356 -10.61 -6.28 15.69
N VAL A 357 -11.13 -7.39 15.15
CA VAL A 357 -12.25 -7.40 14.20
C VAL A 357 -13.49 -6.77 14.83
N HIS A 358 -13.89 -7.22 16.02
CA HIS A 358 -15.05 -6.66 16.73
C HIS A 358 -14.89 -5.15 17.00
N ALA A 359 -13.70 -4.72 17.45
CA ALA A 359 -13.42 -3.32 17.72
C ALA A 359 -13.55 -2.45 16.46
N LEU A 360 -13.03 -2.91 15.32
CA LEU A 360 -13.12 -2.18 14.06
C LEU A 360 -14.55 -2.13 13.53
N LEU A 361 -15.31 -3.24 13.57
CA LEU A 361 -16.70 -3.23 13.11
C LEU A 361 -17.60 -2.36 13.99
N GLY A 362 -17.39 -2.37 15.32
CA GLY A 362 -18.10 -1.49 16.26
C GLY A 362 -17.74 -0.01 16.09
N GLY A 363 -16.46 0.28 15.77
CA GLY A 363 -15.98 1.63 15.46
C GLY A 363 -16.45 2.15 14.11
N SER A 364 -16.45 1.31 13.06
CA SER A 364 -16.89 1.66 11.71
C SER A 364 -18.37 2.02 11.65
N ALA A 365 -19.24 1.35 12.41
CA ALA A 365 -20.65 1.74 12.53
C ALA A 365 -20.82 3.16 13.11
N ARG A 366 -19.98 3.53 14.08
CA ARG A 366 -19.95 4.89 14.65
C ARG A 366 -19.34 5.91 13.70
N HIS A 367 -18.29 5.53 12.96
CA HIS A 367 -17.63 6.41 11.99
C HIS A 367 -18.51 6.66 10.77
N ALA A 368 -19.18 5.65 10.21
CA ALA A 368 -20.14 5.78 9.12
C ALA A 368 -21.32 6.67 9.51
N ARG A 369 -21.86 6.54 10.73
CA ARG A 369 -22.88 7.45 11.27
C ARG A 369 -22.37 8.89 11.38
N ARG A 370 -21.13 9.10 11.84
CA ARG A 370 -20.51 10.44 11.91
C ARG A 370 -20.17 11.02 10.54
N ALA A 371 -19.74 10.19 9.59
CA ALA A 371 -19.45 10.59 8.21
C ALA A 371 -20.73 10.96 7.46
N ALA A 372 -21.81 10.18 7.61
CA ALA A 372 -23.13 10.50 7.10
C ALA A 372 -23.68 11.80 7.72
N ALA A 373 -23.55 11.99 9.04
CA ALA A 373 -23.93 13.23 9.72
C ALA A 373 -23.09 14.44 9.26
N ARG A 374 -21.78 14.25 9.00
CA ARG A 374 -20.90 15.30 8.44
C ARG A 374 -21.17 15.59 6.97
N ALA A 375 -21.56 14.59 6.17
CA ALA A 375 -21.99 14.78 4.79
C ALA A 375 -23.32 15.53 4.73
N ALA A 376 -24.26 15.24 5.64
CA ALA A 376 -25.50 15.98 5.80
C ALA A 376 -25.29 17.42 6.31
N ALA A 377 -24.22 17.68 7.08
CA ALA A 377 -23.87 19.00 7.59
C ALA A 377 -23.04 19.86 6.61
N ARG A 378 -22.48 19.29 5.53
CA ARG A 378 -21.68 20.00 4.52
C ARG A 378 -22.53 20.65 3.43
N GLY A 379 -23.58 21.35 3.88
CA GLY A 379 -24.32 22.33 3.09
C GLY A 379 -23.63 23.70 3.05
N ASP A 380 -22.65 24.00 3.92
CA ASP A 380 -21.85 25.23 3.84
C ASP A 380 -20.48 25.08 4.54
N GLU A 381 -19.46 25.64 3.88
CA GLU A 381 -18.08 25.99 4.27
C GLU A 381 -17.01 24.92 4.68
N PRO A 382 -15.72 25.17 4.32
CA PRO A 382 -14.62 24.23 4.51
C PRO A 382 -14.01 24.32 5.92
N VAL A 383 -14.07 23.22 6.66
CA VAL A 383 -13.44 23.12 7.99
C VAL A 383 -11.91 23.08 7.87
N ALA A 384 -11.28 24.00 8.60
CA ALA A 384 -9.84 24.18 8.76
C ALA A 384 -9.09 22.90 9.19
N ALA A 385 -7.84 22.82 8.71
CA ALA A 385 -6.89 21.77 9.05
C ALA A 385 -6.55 21.79 10.54
N CYS A 386 -7.08 20.83 11.29
CA CYS A 386 -6.58 20.58 12.64
C CYS A 386 -5.31 19.73 12.57
N ALA A 387 -4.21 20.34 12.98
CA ALA A 387 -2.92 19.71 13.18
C ALA A 387 -2.93 18.81 14.42
N SER A 388 -2.91 17.48 14.23
CA SER A 388 -2.21 16.54 15.10
C SER A 388 -2.03 15.21 14.35
N ASN A 389 -0.89 15.05 13.67
CA ASN A 389 -0.50 13.78 13.02
C ASN A 389 0.10 12.80 14.05
N VAL A 390 -0.60 12.58 15.16
CA VAL A 390 -0.31 11.45 16.04
C VAL A 390 -1.54 10.55 15.95
N ILE A 391 -1.43 9.45 15.21
CA ILE A 391 -2.41 8.37 15.27
C ILE A 391 -1.95 7.47 16.42
N PRO A 392 -2.56 7.52 17.61
CA PRO A 392 -2.23 6.55 18.65
C PRO A 392 -2.82 5.19 18.25
N PHE A 393 -2.19 4.13 18.78
CA PHE A 393 -2.54 2.71 18.73
C PHE A 393 -1.93 1.86 17.60
N ALA A 394 -0.60 1.75 17.61
CA ALA A 394 0.00 0.42 17.46
C ALA A 394 -0.39 -0.38 18.71
N HIS A 395 -1.23 -1.42 18.56
CA HIS A 395 -1.56 -2.29 19.68
C HIS A 395 -0.42 -3.30 19.82
N VAL A 396 0.64 -2.89 20.49
CA VAL A 396 1.71 -3.81 20.89
C VAL A 396 1.13 -4.71 21.97
N ILE A 397 1.07 -6.02 21.69
CA ILE A 397 0.63 -7.00 22.68
C ILE A 397 1.82 -7.20 23.62
N THR A 398 1.81 -6.51 24.76
CA THR A 398 2.74 -6.75 25.87
C THR A 398 2.27 -7.98 26.63
N ARG A 399 3.03 -9.07 26.58
CA ARG A 399 2.85 -10.20 27.49
C ARG A 399 4.08 -10.28 28.38
N ASN A 400 3.83 -10.23 29.69
CA ASN A 400 4.85 -10.53 30.70
C ASN A 400 5.24 -12.00 30.63
#